data_AF-A0A926NTI2-F1
#
_entry.id   AF-A0A926NTI2-F1
#
_cell.length_a   1.000
_cell.length_b   1.000
_cell.length_c   1.000
_cell.angle_alpha   90.00
_cell.angle_beta   90.00
_cell.angle_gamma   90.00
#
_symmetry.space_group_name_H-M   'P 1'
#
loop_
_entity.id
_entity.type
_entity.pdbx_description
1 polymer ?
#
loop_
_entity_poly.entity_id
_entity_poly.type
_entity_poly.pdbx_seq_one_letter_code
_entity_poly.pdbx_strand_id
1 'polypeptide(L)' 'MKTLTAPGDPHSITVIMVPKTLEFHDHEIVRIDSTDSDKTVEKKIFRIVDGGEDHWELQFE' A
#
# COMPACT_ATOMS: atom_id res chain seq x y z
N MET A 1 4.30 -4.73 -11.59
CA MET A 1 3.30 -4.21 -10.64
C MET A 1 3.55 -4.86 -9.29
N LYS A 2 3.74 -4.07 -8.23
CA LYS A 2 3.98 -4.60 -6.88
C LYS A 2 2.65 -4.98 -6.23
N THR A 3 2.66 -6.03 -5.43
CA THR A 3 1.48 -6.50 -4.68
C THR A 3 1.74 -6.29 -3.19
N LEU A 4 0.78 -5.65 -2.52
CA LEU A 4 0.75 -5.41 -1.08
C LEU A 4 -0.38 -6.24 -0.48
N THR A 5 -0.26 -6.58 0.79
CA THR A 5 -1.31 -7.28 1.53
C THR A 5 -1.75 -6.45 2.73
N ALA A 6 -3.05 -6.37 2.99
CA ALA A 6 -3.57 -5.66 4.15
C ALA A 6 -4.87 -6.32 4.67
N PRO A 7 -5.15 -6.22 5.99
CA PRO A 7 -6.39 -6.72 6.56
C PRO A 7 -7.59 -5.85 6.14
N GLY A 8 -8.79 -6.43 6.19
CA GLY A 8 -10.04 -5.77 5.85
C GLY A 8 -10.32 -5.63 4.35
N ASP A 9 -11.19 -4.69 3.99
CA ASP A 9 -11.57 -4.43 2.60
C ASP A 9 -10.55 -3.50 1.93
N PRO A 10 -9.83 -3.97 0.90
CA PRO A 10 -8.74 -3.21 0.30
C PRO A 10 -9.22 -1.96 -0.45
N HIS A 11 -10.50 -1.87 -0.82
CA HIS A 11 -11.09 -0.67 -1.42
C HIS A 11 -11.14 0.50 -0.43
N SER A 12 -11.32 0.20 0.86
CA SER A 12 -11.42 1.19 1.94
C SER A 12 -10.09 1.67 2.49
N ILE A 13 -8.98 1.05 2.06
CA ILE A 13 -7.65 1.35 2.58
C ILE A 13 -7.13 2.67 2.02
N THR A 14 -6.76 3.57 2.92
CA THR A 14 -6.16 4.87 2.60
C THR A 14 -4.67 4.92 2.93
N VAL A 15 -4.17 3.99 3.76
CA VAL A 15 -2.77 3.96 4.22
C VAL A 15 -2.28 2.51 4.38
N ILE A 16 -1.06 2.24 3.92
CA ILE A 16 -0.33 0.98 4.18
C ILE A 16 1.11 1.28 4.60
N MET A 17 1.54 0.67 5.70
CA MET A 17 2.94 0.67 6.12
C MET A 17 3.70 -0.45 5.42
N VAL A 18 4.82 -0.14 4.78
CA VAL A 18 5.67 -1.11 4.07
C VAL A 18 7.13 -0.96 4.50
N PRO A 19 7.92 -2.05 4.53
CA PRO A 19 9.34 -1.95 4.87
C PRO A 19 10.12 -1.08 3.88
N LYS A 20 11.11 -0.33 4.36
CA LYS A 20 12.04 0.46 3.52
C LYS A 20 12.97 -0.38 2.64
N THR A 21 12.96 -1.71 2.80
CA THR A 21 13.68 -2.65 1.92
C THR A 21 13.11 -2.68 0.50
N LEU A 22 11.90 -2.17 0.31
CA LEU A 22 11.24 -2.04 -0.97
C LEU A 22 11.19 -0.55 -1.36
N GLU A 23 11.62 -0.24 -2.58
CA GLU A 23 11.45 1.08 -3.15
C GLU A 23 10.03 1.23 -3.69
N PHE A 24 9.44 2.41 -3.53
CA PHE A 24 8.16 2.81 -4.13
C PHE A 24 8.30 4.22 -4.67
N HIS A 25 7.45 4.58 -5.64
CA HIS A 25 7.40 5.94 -6.18
C HIS A 25 6.00 6.53 -6.05
N ASP A 26 5.94 7.85 -5.86
CA ASP A 26 4.68 8.58 -5.96
C ASP A 26 4.02 8.29 -7.32
N HIS A 27 2.71 8.18 -7.33
CA HIS A 27 1.91 7.85 -8.51
C HIS A 27 2.14 6.45 -9.11
N GLU A 28 2.94 5.58 -8.49
CA GLU A 28 3.03 4.16 -8.86
C GLU A 28 1.69 3.45 -8.57
N ILE A 29 1.26 2.56 -9.47
CA ILE A 29 0.08 1.70 -9.27
C ILE A 29 0.54 0.41 -8.61
N VAL A 30 -0.10 0.09 -7.48
CA VAL A 30 0.11 -1.15 -6.74
C VAL A 30 -1.21 -1.90 -6.62
N ARG A 31 -1.11 -3.22 -6.53
CA ARG A 31 -2.25 -4.08 -6.20
C ARG A 31 -2.26 -4.33 -4.70
N ILE A 32 -3.44 -4.23 -4.09
CA ILE A 32 -3.65 -4.49 -2.66
C ILE A 32 -4.59 -5.69 -2.55
N ASP A 33 -4.10 -6.76 -1.93
CA ASP A 33 -4.84 -7.98 -1.66
C ASP A 33 -5.27 -8.00 -0.19
N SER A 34 -6.54 -8.35 0.05
CA SER A 34 -7.06 -8.57 1.40
C SER A 34 -6.45 -9.82 2.00
N THR A 35 -6.03 -9.78 3.26
CA THR A 35 -5.67 -11.00 4.01
C THR A 35 -6.88 -11.75 4.54
N ASP A 36 -8.05 -11.10 4.58
CA ASP A 36 -9.24 -11.57 5.25
C ASP A 36 -10.33 -12.05 4.27
N SER A 37 -10.13 -11.83 2.97
CA SER A 37 -11.08 -12.17 1.91
C SER A 37 -10.38 -12.31 0.54
N ASP A 38 -11.09 -12.78 -0.48
CA ASP A 38 -10.57 -12.84 -1.86
C ASP A 38 -10.66 -11.48 -2.60
N LYS A 39 -10.88 -10.38 -1.88
CA LYS A 39 -10.98 -9.05 -2.46
C LYS A 39 -9.60 -8.50 -2.80
N THR A 40 -9.52 -7.83 -3.94
CA THR A 40 -8.31 -7.17 -4.43
C THR A 40 -8.68 -5.85 -5.10
N VAL A 41 -7.76 -4.89 -5.09
CA VAL A 41 -7.94 -3.60 -5.78
C VAL A 41 -6.59 -3.08 -6.28
N GLU A 42 -6.59 -2.34 -7.38
CA GLU A 42 -5.44 -1.56 -7.81
C GLU A 42 -5.60 -0.12 -7.32
N LYS A 43 -4.60 0.39 -6.58
CA LYS A 43 -4.56 1.77 -6.12
C LYS A 43 -3.30 2.46 -6.58
N LYS A 44 -3.45 3.75 -6.90
CA LYS A 44 -2.34 4.65 -7.20
C LYS A 44 -1.84 5.26 -5.90
N ILE A 45 -0.53 5.17 -5.65
CA ILE A 45 0.09 5.83 -4.50
C ILE A 45 -0.05 7.35 -4.70
N PHE A 46 -0.71 8.01 -3.77
CA PHE A 46 -0.86 9.47 -3.75
C PHE A 46 0.43 10.13 -3.26
N ARG A 47 0.97 9.66 -2.14
CA ARG A 47 2.26 10.09 -1.61
C ARG A 47 2.92 9.01 -0.76
N ILE A 48 4.23 9.07 -0.68
CA ILE A 48 5.05 8.27 0.22
C ILE A 48 5.60 9.19 1.30
N VAL A 49 5.43 8.81 2.57
CA VAL A 49 6.04 9.53 3.70
C VAL A 49 6.95 8.61 4.49
N ASP A 50 7.94 9.21 5.16
CA ASP A 50 8.78 8.50 6.11
C ASP A 50 7.93 8.13 7.34
N GLY A 51 7.62 6.83 7.47
CA GLY A 51 6.78 6.27 8.51
C GLY A 51 7.55 5.86 9.77
N GLY A 52 8.85 6.15 9.84
CA GLY A 52 9.74 5.78 10.94
C GLY A 52 11.00 5.08 10.44
N GLU A 53 11.80 4.56 11.39
CA GLU A 53 13.15 4.04 11.11
C GLU A 53 13.17 3.03 9.94
N ASP A 54 12.24 2.08 9.94
CA ASP A 54 12.24 0.94 9.01
C ASP A 54 11.08 0.89 8.00
N HIS A 55 10.17 1.87 8.02
CA HIS A 55 8.94 1.80 7.22
C HIS A 55 8.69 3.06 6.38
N TRP A 56 8.22 2.83 5.15
CA TRP A 56 7.49 3.82 4.37
C TRP A 56 6.00 3.74 4.71
N GLU A 57 5.33 4.87 4.73
CA GLU A 57 3.88 4.96 4.78
C GLU A 57 3.38 5.36 3.38
N LEU A 58 2.71 4.42 2.71
CA LEU A 58 2.09 4.63 1.41
C LEU A 58 0.66 5.14 1.63
N GLN A 59 0.35 6.31 1.10
CA GLN A 59 -1.00 6.87 1.19
C GLN A 59 -1.71 6.79 -0.16
N PHE A 60 -3.01 6.51 -0.12
CA PHE A 60 -3.89 6.33 -1.26
C PHE A 60 -5.12 7.24 -1.15
N GLU A 61 -5.70 7.62 -2.29
CA GLU A 61 -7.02 8.26 -2.37
C GLU A 61 -8.17 7.26 -2.12
#